data_AF-T2SWL9-F1
#
_entry.id   AF-T2SWL9-F1
#
_cell.length_a   1.000
_cell.length_b   1.000
_cell.length_c   1.000
_cell.angle_alpha   90.00
_cell.angle_beta   90.00
_cell.angle_gamma   90.00
#
_symmetry.space_group_name_H-M   'P 1'
#
loop_
_entity.id
_entity.type
_entity.pdbx_description
1 polymer ?
#
loop_
_entity_poly.entity_id
_entity_poly.type
_entity_poly.pdbx_seq_one_letter_code
_entity_poly.pdbx_strand_id
1 'polypeptide(L)' 'VEMEALMSVSIGLLTIYDMVKAIDKSMTISGVMLEHKSGGKSGDYNAKK' A
#
# COMPACT_ATOMS: atom_id res chain seq x y z
N VAL A 1 8.84 -10.48 -0.24
CA VAL A 1 7.53 -10.37 0.44
C VAL A 1 6.80 -9.11 -0.01
N GLU A 2 6.71 -8.92 -1.32
CA GLU A 2 6.13 -7.73 -1.94
C GLU A 2 4.61 -7.71 -1.76
N MET A 3 3.98 -8.88 -1.90
CA MET A 3 2.53 -9.04 -1.79
C MET A 3 2.06 -8.79 -0.36
N GLU A 4 2.80 -9.27 0.63
CA GLU A 4 2.48 -9.07 2.04
C GLU A 4 2.55 -7.60 2.43
N ALA A 5 3.56 -6.87 1.93
CA ALA A 5 3.69 -5.43 2.16
C ALA A 5 2.53 -4.64 1.53
N LEU A 6 2.24 -4.89 0.24
CA LEU A 6 1.15 -4.21 -0.47
C LEU A 6 -0.23 -4.53 0.12
N MET A 7 -0.45 -5.78 0.51
CA MET A 7 -1.70 -6.21 1.13
C MET A 7 -1.88 -5.60 2.52
N SER A 8 -0.83 -5.57 3.35
CA SER A 8 -0.88 -4.95 4.68
C SER A 8 -1.28 -3.48 4.62
N VAL A 9 -0.63 -2.70 3.74
CA VAL A 9 -0.96 -1.28 3.53
C VAL A 9 -2.40 -1.12 3.03
N SER A 10 -2.82 -1.94 2.07
CA SER A 10 -4.18 -1.88 1.53
C SER A 10 -5.23 -2.14 2.60
N ILE A 11 -5.05 -3.17 3.43
CA ILE A 11 -5.97 -3.48 4.53
C ILE A 11 -6.00 -2.34 5.55
N GLY A 12 -4.84 -1.80 5.94
CA GLY A 12 -4.78 -0.67 6.87
C GLY A 12 -5.53 0.57 6.35
N LEU A 13 -5.36 0.90 5.07
CA LEU A 13 -6.07 2.01 4.44
C LEU A 13 -7.58 1.75 4.34
N LEU A 14 -8.00 0.50 4.07
CA LEU A 14 -9.41 0.11 4.11
C LEU A 14 -10.00 0.20 5.51
N THR A 15 -9.25 -0.15 6.56
CA THR A 15 -9.67 0.04 7.95
C THR A 15 -9.88 1.52 8.27
N ILE A 16 -8.97 2.40 7.82
CA ILE A 16 -9.14 3.85 7.98
C ILE A 16 -10.39 4.32 7.26
N TYR A 17 -10.58 3.92 5.99
CA TYR A 17 -11.78 4.23 5.24
C TYR A 17 -13.05 3.80 6.00
N ASP A 18 -13.05 2.58 6.56
CA ASP A 18 -14.16 2.07 7.34
C ASP A 18 -14.51 2.96 8.55
N MET A 19 -13.51 3.49 9.25
CA MET A 19 -13.74 4.37 10.41
C MET A 19 -14.29 5.75 10.03
N VAL A 20 -13.92 6.29 8.86
CA VAL A 20 -14.27 7.68 8.47
C VAL A 20 -15.33 7.79 7.38
N LYS A 21 -15.77 6.68 6.76
CA LYS A 21 -16.79 6.65 5.69
C LYS A 21 -18.14 7.29 6.05
N ALA A 22 -18.42 7.47 7.34
CA ALA A 22 -19.63 8.15 7.80
C ALA A 22 -19.57 9.68 7.58
N ILE A 23 -18.37 10.25 7.53
CA ILE A 23 -18.12 11.68 7.35
C ILE A 23 -18.08 12.01 5.86
N ASP A 24 -17.31 11.24 5.09
CA ASP A 24 -17.18 11.40 3.65
C ASP A 24 -17.04 10.03 2.98
N LYS A 25 -17.86 9.77 1.95
CA LYS A 25 -17.84 8.52 1.16
C LYS A 25 -17.09 8.66 -0.16
N SER A 26 -16.63 9.87 -0.51
CA SER A 26 -15.93 10.15 -1.76
C SER A 26 -14.41 9.99 -1.64
N MET A 27 -13.90 9.71 -0.44
CA MET A 27 -12.48 9.50 -0.19
C MET A 27 -11.90 8.43 -1.12
N THR A 28 -10.71 8.70 -1.66
CA THR A 28 -10.03 7.80 -2.57
C THR A 28 -8.70 7.36 -1.97
N ILE A 29 -8.47 6.05 -1.91
CA ILE A 29 -7.15 5.49 -1.59
C ILE A 29 -6.29 5.55 -2.87
N SER A 30 -5.12 6.16 -2.78
CA SER A 30 -4.20 6.33 -3.92
C SER A 30 -2.74 6.19 -3.47
N GLY A 31 -1.82 6.07 -4.42
CA GLY A 31 -0.37 6.03 -4.13
C GLY A 31 0.14 4.73 -3.49
N VAL A 32 -0.63 3.64 -3.54
CA VAL A 32 -0.18 2.33 -3.05
C VAL A 32 0.77 1.71 -4.08
N MET A 33 2.06 1.67 -3.76
CA MET A 33 3.10 1.09 -4.60
C MET A 33 4.23 0.49 -3.76
N LEU A 34 5.03 -0.38 -4.37
CA LEU A 34 6.23 -0.95 -3.73
C LEU A 34 7.37 0.08 -3.82
N GLU A 35 7.84 0.59 -2.69
CA GLU A 35 8.96 1.56 -2.69
C GLU A 35 10.32 0.86 -2.76
N HIS A 36 10.48 -0.25 -2.03
CA HIS A 36 11.72 -0.99 -1.96
C HIS A 36 11.47 -2.48 -1.76
N LYS A 37 12.35 -3.30 -2.34
CA LYS A 37 12.47 -4.72 -2.06
C LYS A 37 13.94 -5.09 -2.17
N SER A 38 14.45 -5.86 -1.23
CA SER A 38 15.78 -6.46 -1.32
C SER A 38 15.71 -7.99 -1.44
N GLY A 39 16.71 -8.56 -2.09
CA GLY A 39 16.90 -10.01 -2.19
C GLY A 39 16.08 -10.74 -3.27
N GLY A 40 16.41 -12.02 -3.44
CA GLY A 40 15.92 -12.88 -4.53
C GLY A 40 16.75 -12.75 -5.81
N LYS A 41 16.38 -13.49 -6.86
CA LYS A 41 17.11 -13.50 -8.14
C LYS A 41 17.21 -12.13 -8.80
N SER A 42 16.19 -11.29 -8.60
CA SER A 42 16.12 -9.95 -9.18
C SER A 42 16.93 -8.90 -8.42
N GLY A 43 17.52 -9.23 -7.26
CA GLY A 43 18.31 -8.30 -6.46
C GLY A 43 17.47 -7.18 -5.83
N ASP A 44 18.12 -6.04 -5.58
CA ASP A 44 17.52 -4.89 -4.93
C ASP A 44 16.73 -4.03 -5.93
N TYR A 45 15.48 -3.77 -5.58
CA TYR A 45 14.57 -2.87 -6.27
C TYR A 45 14.36 -1.62 -5.42
N ASN A 46 14.41 -0.45 -6.07
CA ASN A 46 14.07 0.83 -5.47
C ASN A 46 13.28 1.66 -6.48
N ALA A 47 12.08 2.09 -6.11
CA ALA A 47 11.22 2.90 -6.96
C ALA A 47 11.89 4.27 -7.19
N LYS A 48 12.07 4.65 -8.45
CA LYS A 48 12.53 6.00 -8.79
C LYS A 48 11.34 6.94 -8.67
N LYS A 49 11.47 7.97 -7.83
CA LYS A 49 10.55 9.11 -7.80
C LYS A 49 10.55 9.86 -9.12
#